data_AF-A0A7H8K1K1-F1
#
_entry.id   AF-A0A7H8K1K1-F1
#
_cell.length_a   1.000
_cell.length_b   1.000
_cell.length_c   1.000
_cell.angle_alpha   90.00
_cell.angle_beta   90.00
_cell.angle_gamma   90.00
#
_symmetry.space_group_name_H-M   'P 1'
#
loop_
_entity.id
_entity.type
_entity.pdbx_description
1 polymer ?
#
loop_
_entity_poly.entity_id
_entity_poly.type
_entity_poly.pdbx_seq_one_letter_code
_entity_poly.pdbx_strand_id
1 'polypeptide(L)'
;MSKAGRMGVYDWWLLSEEFLDYLGALSVEIPDLGTPEARAVLSDAAEAAVGSISYAAYFPYDDFQVFLDYVNFGMSYERGTEGGRETVTTDEWLAALSLAVLAGKAERHGEAFHFARRAPQEGQRGRPGAELINALMAYVYGDTGDDDANYPPTDEEKRAAIDAALARLRTHEEKHDEEQNHDEVQNHDGGLQGGNHDATHAAGQAGSSSPPHPHSIALRALHALTHREPDVFREELTGLLEAHRAASRQSDAPRELLPLIPLALTALAYRHEGWQPPVDSAYLPRALVTGFESAGPRVAGYGRARRPDAVAQLAAGSVTLERPEHPRPLHPESEALFEKYIQEAFPPETVGEPPAAWRMLRAMADLCMLFGARASVTGDATDRQCEDVRLAAELGSALFRTCLAEPGTDVELTIDGTTRTYPANHGAAAGPDHWQRVTSLALITGVREHLAPLVLTDPELLARDESGFASYRQALHDYLRGADPEPATDRALNDCEKAGAQGFLPPPAVLFSQLVDGDEESFNLALLDALEAHRDHHQVADRASETKAAVNLDILALTCHAIRRGWNIRVNSAYLPPRFLAAAERGAFLDT
;
A
#
# COMPACT_ATOMS: atom_id res chain seq x y z
N MET A 1 7.74 25.89 4.87
CA MET A 1 8.42 24.59 4.70
C MET A 1 9.86 24.74 5.13
N SER A 2 10.24 24.08 6.21
CA SER A 2 11.63 23.99 6.67
C SER A 2 12.44 23.31 5.57
N LYS A 3 13.54 23.93 5.10
CA LYS A 3 14.50 23.29 4.19
C LYS A 3 15.25 22.23 4.99
N ALA A 4 14.63 21.06 5.17
CA ALA A 4 15.41 19.85 5.41
C ALA A 4 16.42 19.71 4.26
N GLY A 5 17.64 19.28 4.59
CA GLY A 5 18.65 19.00 3.57
C GLY A 5 18.10 18.06 2.51
N ARG A 6 18.57 18.22 1.28
CA ARG A 6 18.20 17.37 0.17
C ARG A 6 18.66 15.92 0.43
N MET A 7 17.82 14.94 0.10
CA MET A 7 18.18 13.52 0.16
C MET A 7 18.84 13.06 -1.14
N GLY A 8 20.06 12.51 -1.03
CA GLY A 8 20.85 11.92 -2.11
C GLY A 8 20.65 10.41 -2.26
N VAL A 9 21.53 9.76 -3.04
CA VAL A 9 21.54 8.30 -3.22
C VAL A 9 21.71 7.59 -1.87
N TYR A 10 22.65 8.08 -1.05
CA TYR A 10 22.95 7.51 0.27
C TYR A 10 21.77 7.62 1.25
N ASP A 11 21.10 8.77 1.30
CA ASP A 11 20.03 8.99 2.28
C ASP A 11 18.80 8.11 1.98
N TRP A 12 18.46 7.97 0.69
CA TRP A 12 17.39 7.06 0.25
C TRP A 12 17.75 5.60 0.49
N TRP A 13 19.01 5.23 0.26
CA TRP A 13 19.48 3.88 0.48
C TRP A 13 19.41 3.52 1.97
N LEU A 14 19.86 4.44 2.83
CA LEU A 14 19.80 4.27 4.28
C LEU A 14 18.36 4.08 4.76
N LEU A 15 17.39 4.85 4.26
CA LEU A 15 15.98 4.63 4.58
C LEU A 15 15.48 3.24 4.15
N SER A 16 15.89 2.76 2.97
CA SER A 16 15.58 1.40 2.54
C SER A 16 16.13 0.35 3.50
N GLU A 17 17.36 0.53 4.01
CA GLU A 17 17.96 -0.40 4.96
C GLU A 17 17.22 -0.41 6.31
N GLU A 18 16.77 0.76 6.80
CA GLU A 18 15.98 0.85 8.04
C GLU A 18 14.63 0.10 7.90
N PHE A 19 13.94 0.23 6.77
CA PHE A 19 12.73 -0.56 6.52
C PHE A 19 13.03 -2.06 6.41
N LEU A 20 14.17 -2.45 5.83
CA LEU A 20 14.57 -3.85 5.75
C LEU A 20 14.93 -4.44 7.10
N ASP A 21 15.58 -3.68 7.99
CA ASP A 21 15.83 -4.12 9.35
C ASP A 21 14.52 -4.31 10.10
N TYR A 22 13.56 -3.41 9.90
CA TYR A 22 12.25 -3.59 10.50
C TYR A 22 11.51 -4.82 9.94
N LEU A 23 11.50 -5.02 8.61
CA LEU A 23 10.90 -6.20 7.98
C LEU A 23 11.59 -7.50 8.42
N GLY A 24 12.91 -7.47 8.57
CA GLY A 24 13.71 -8.57 9.10
C GLY A 24 13.32 -8.90 10.54
N ALA A 25 13.14 -7.89 11.40
CA ALA A 25 12.65 -8.09 12.76
C ALA A 25 11.22 -8.67 12.79
N LEU A 26 10.31 -8.18 11.93
CA LEU A 26 8.96 -8.73 11.77
C LEU A 26 8.98 -10.21 11.38
N SER A 27 9.95 -10.64 10.58
CA SER A 27 10.06 -12.04 10.15
C SER A 27 10.38 -13.00 11.31
N VAL A 28 10.94 -12.51 12.42
CA VAL A 28 11.18 -13.32 13.62
C VAL A 28 9.88 -13.62 14.35
N GLU A 29 8.98 -12.64 14.42
CA GLU A 29 7.67 -12.78 15.07
C GLU A 29 6.65 -13.47 14.16
N ILE A 30 6.70 -13.16 12.87
CA ILE A 30 5.76 -13.61 11.84
C ILE A 30 6.58 -14.12 10.65
N PRO A 31 7.05 -15.39 10.68
CA PRO A 31 7.92 -15.94 9.65
C PRO A 31 7.37 -15.88 8.22
N ASP A 32 6.05 -15.88 8.08
CA ASP A 32 5.40 -15.80 6.77
C ASP A 32 5.38 -14.38 6.17
N LEU A 33 5.51 -13.36 7.03
CA LEU A 33 5.33 -11.94 6.70
C LEU A 33 3.97 -11.60 6.06
N GLY A 34 2.94 -12.44 6.25
CA GLY A 34 1.61 -12.27 5.67
C GLY A 34 0.72 -11.22 6.32
N THR A 35 1.28 -10.08 6.76
CA THR A 35 0.53 -9.00 7.42
C THR A 35 0.44 -7.75 6.55
N PRO A 36 -0.60 -6.90 6.75
CA PRO A 36 -0.68 -5.59 6.10
C PRO A 36 0.54 -4.71 6.41
N GLU A 37 1.02 -4.78 7.65
CA GLU A 37 2.23 -4.11 8.14
C GLU A 37 3.47 -4.48 7.30
N ALA A 38 3.78 -5.77 7.18
CA ALA A 38 4.91 -6.24 6.38
C ALA A 38 4.80 -5.86 4.90
N ARG A 39 3.57 -5.84 4.35
CA ARG A 39 3.31 -5.40 2.97
C ARG A 39 3.65 -3.93 2.78
N ALA A 40 3.23 -3.07 3.69
CA ALA A 40 3.49 -1.64 3.63
C ALA A 40 4.99 -1.33 3.80
N VAL A 41 5.65 -1.98 4.76
CA VAL A 41 7.10 -1.84 4.99
C VAL A 41 7.91 -2.28 3.76
N LEU A 42 7.58 -3.41 3.13
CA LEU A 42 8.24 -3.84 1.90
C LEU A 42 8.03 -2.83 0.76
N SER A 43 6.80 -2.32 0.62
CA SER A 43 6.45 -1.33 -0.40
C SER A 43 7.31 -0.07 -0.29
N ASP A 44 7.52 0.43 0.94
CA ASP A 44 8.32 1.63 1.20
C ASP A 44 9.83 1.37 1.16
N ALA A 45 10.30 0.19 1.59
CA ALA A 45 11.68 -0.23 1.36
C ALA A 45 12.02 -0.20 -0.13
N ALA A 46 11.12 -0.73 -0.97
CA ALA A 46 11.29 -0.70 -2.42
C ALA A 46 11.26 0.72 -3.00
N GLU A 47 10.32 1.58 -2.58
CA GLU A 47 10.27 2.97 -3.07
C GLU A 47 11.48 3.79 -2.62
N ALA A 48 11.98 3.59 -1.39
CA ALA A 48 13.19 4.23 -0.91
C ALA A 48 14.41 3.78 -1.72
N ALA A 49 14.59 2.47 -1.94
CA ALA A 49 15.68 1.94 -2.77
C ALA A 49 15.60 2.46 -4.21
N VAL A 50 14.40 2.51 -4.80
CA VAL A 50 14.17 3.09 -6.11
C VAL A 50 14.40 4.61 -6.11
N GLY A 51 14.21 5.30 -4.99
CA GLY A 51 14.59 6.70 -4.83
C GLY A 51 16.08 6.93 -5.08
N SER A 52 16.94 6.04 -4.58
CA SER A 52 18.38 6.04 -4.89
C SER A 52 18.65 5.81 -6.38
N ILE A 53 17.96 4.84 -7.00
CA ILE A 53 18.07 4.53 -8.43
C ILE A 53 17.64 5.71 -9.30
N SER A 54 16.48 6.30 -8.99
CA SER A 54 15.90 7.45 -9.69
C SER A 54 16.80 8.67 -9.59
N TYR A 55 17.39 8.90 -8.42
CA TYR A 55 18.36 9.98 -8.26
C TYR A 55 19.61 9.78 -9.15
N ALA A 56 20.18 8.57 -9.16
CA ALA A 56 21.35 8.25 -9.99
C ALA A 56 21.06 8.28 -11.51
N ALA A 57 19.82 7.99 -11.88
CA ALA A 57 19.33 8.01 -13.26
C ALA A 57 19.05 9.44 -13.76
N TYR A 58 18.26 10.19 -12.99
CA TYR A 58 17.59 11.40 -13.49
C TYR A 58 18.21 12.70 -13.00
N PHE A 59 18.81 12.74 -11.81
CA PHE A 59 19.30 14.00 -11.25
C PHE A 59 20.63 14.47 -11.90
N PRO A 60 20.83 15.78 -12.20
CA PRO A 60 19.92 16.95 -12.11
C PRO A 60 19.04 17.19 -13.36
N TYR A 61 18.98 16.23 -14.27
CA TYR A 61 18.51 16.45 -15.64
C TYR A 61 17.00 16.34 -15.83
N ASP A 62 16.32 15.53 -15.00
CA ASP A 62 14.89 15.27 -15.14
C ASP A 62 14.15 15.35 -13.80
N ASP A 63 12.84 15.59 -13.90
CA ASP A 63 11.95 15.69 -12.74
C ASP A 63 11.58 14.29 -12.24
N PHE A 64 11.60 14.08 -10.93
CA PHE A 64 11.08 12.85 -10.32
C PHE A 64 10.61 13.10 -8.88
N GLN A 65 9.80 12.17 -8.36
CA GLN A 65 9.28 12.22 -7.00
C GLN A 65 9.41 10.84 -6.33
N VAL A 66 9.74 10.85 -5.05
CA VAL A 66 9.73 9.67 -4.18
C VAL A 66 8.74 9.93 -3.06
N PHE A 67 7.86 8.97 -2.79
CA PHE A 67 6.87 9.04 -1.71
C PHE A 67 6.81 7.70 -0.97
N LEU A 68 6.79 7.78 0.36
CA LEU A 68 6.78 6.68 1.31
C LEU A 68 5.45 6.73 2.07
N ASP A 69 4.60 5.74 1.86
CA ASP A 69 3.22 5.70 2.38
C ASP A 69 3.18 5.37 3.87
N TYR A 70 4.11 4.54 4.34
CA TYR A 70 4.20 4.06 5.71
C TYR A 70 4.42 5.21 6.69
N VAL A 71 5.34 6.13 6.36
CA VAL A 71 5.66 7.32 7.16
C VAL A 71 4.99 8.60 6.66
N ASN A 72 4.20 8.52 5.58
CA ASN A 72 3.56 9.67 4.92
C ASN A 72 4.56 10.81 4.61
N PHE A 73 5.67 10.46 3.94
CA PHE A 73 6.77 11.36 3.63
C PHE A 73 7.11 11.31 2.13
N GLY A 74 7.42 12.44 1.52
CA GLY A 74 7.92 12.45 0.15
C GLY A 74 8.76 13.66 -0.20
N MET A 75 9.51 13.52 -1.28
CA MET A 75 10.34 14.58 -1.86
C MET A 75 10.19 14.62 -3.38
N SER A 76 10.21 15.83 -3.93
CA SER A 76 10.22 16.09 -5.36
C SER A 76 11.53 16.73 -5.78
N TYR A 77 12.02 16.38 -6.95
CA TYR A 77 13.27 16.86 -7.53
C TYR A 77 12.95 17.53 -8.86
N GLU A 78 13.37 18.78 -9.01
CA GLU A 78 13.15 19.57 -10.23
C GLU A 78 14.42 19.59 -11.10
N ARG A 79 14.24 19.53 -12.41
CA ARG A 79 15.28 19.69 -13.41
C ARG A 79 16.05 20.99 -13.18
N GLY A 80 17.38 20.90 -13.28
CA GLY A 80 18.27 22.06 -13.14
C GLY A 80 18.50 22.50 -11.70
N THR A 81 18.01 21.75 -10.70
CA THR A 81 18.38 21.96 -9.30
C THR A 81 19.90 21.82 -9.12
N GLU A 82 20.50 22.68 -8.28
CA GLU A 82 21.93 22.62 -7.98
C GLU A 82 22.31 21.31 -7.26
N GLY A 83 23.36 20.65 -7.76
CA GLY A 83 23.95 19.44 -7.18
C GLY A 83 24.71 18.60 -8.20
N GLY A 84 25.44 17.60 -7.72
CA GLY A 84 26.17 16.66 -8.55
C GLY A 84 25.36 15.40 -8.87
N ARG A 85 25.79 14.69 -9.91
CA ARG A 85 25.34 13.31 -10.14
C ARG A 85 25.97 12.42 -9.07
N GLU A 86 25.16 11.52 -8.53
CA GLU A 86 25.62 10.44 -7.67
C GLU A 86 25.42 9.12 -8.42
N THR A 87 26.18 8.09 -8.04
CA THR A 87 26.15 6.77 -8.67
C THR A 87 25.75 5.74 -7.63
N VAL A 88 25.07 4.69 -8.07
CA VAL A 88 24.85 3.49 -7.27
C VAL A 88 25.93 2.44 -7.56
N THR A 89 26.22 1.61 -6.58
CA THR A 89 27.05 0.42 -6.69
C THR A 89 26.29 -0.72 -7.37
N THR A 90 27.01 -1.80 -7.70
CA THR A 90 26.39 -3.03 -8.23
C THR A 90 25.42 -3.66 -7.23
N ASP A 91 25.78 -3.69 -5.95
CA ASP A 91 24.98 -4.33 -4.91
C ASP A 91 23.71 -3.52 -4.61
N GLU A 92 23.82 -2.19 -4.51
CA GLU A 92 22.66 -1.29 -4.36
C GLU A 92 21.69 -1.43 -5.54
N TRP A 93 22.20 -1.52 -6.78
CA TRP A 93 21.36 -1.71 -7.96
C TRP A 93 20.62 -3.06 -7.93
N LEU A 94 21.32 -4.15 -7.62
CA LEU A 94 20.75 -5.50 -7.57
C LEU A 94 19.73 -5.64 -6.44
N ALA A 95 20.02 -5.08 -5.27
CA ALA A 95 19.12 -5.09 -4.13
C ALA A 95 17.89 -4.22 -4.37
N ALA A 96 18.03 -3.03 -4.95
CA ALA A 96 16.90 -2.18 -5.34
C ALA A 96 15.99 -2.87 -6.36
N LEU A 97 16.54 -3.54 -7.38
CA LEU A 97 15.73 -4.30 -8.34
C LEU A 97 15.02 -5.47 -7.66
N SER A 98 15.73 -6.18 -6.77
CA SER A 98 15.15 -7.29 -6.01
C SER A 98 13.95 -6.83 -5.17
N LEU A 99 14.06 -5.68 -4.50
CA LEU A 99 12.95 -5.08 -3.75
C LEU A 99 11.80 -4.67 -4.66
N ALA A 100 12.11 -4.04 -5.81
CA ALA A 100 11.09 -3.65 -6.79
C ALA A 100 10.34 -4.87 -7.34
N VAL A 101 11.02 -6.00 -7.58
CA VAL A 101 10.39 -7.27 -7.96
C VAL A 101 9.49 -7.79 -6.84
N LEU A 102 10.00 -7.84 -5.60
CA LEU A 102 9.25 -8.36 -4.45
C LEU A 102 7.99 -7.55 -4.18
N ALA A 103 8.08 -6.22 -4.26
CA ALA A 103 6.98 -5.28 -4.09
C ALA A 103 6.05 -5.19 -5.31
N GLY A 104 6.36 -5.85 -6.44
CA GLY A 104 5.56 -5.79 -7.67
C GLY A 104 5.62 -4.43 -8.38
N LYS A 105 6.72 -3.69 -8.19
CA LYS A 105 6.94 -2.33 -8.71
C LYS A 105 8.03 -2.25 -9.79
N ALA A 106 8.61 -3.39 -10.18
CA ALA A 106 9.70 -3.43 -11.14
C ALA A 106 9.34 -2.72 -12.45
N GLU A 107 8.21 -3.06 -13.08
CA GLU A 107 7.77 -2.49 -14.36
C GLU A 107 7.64 -0.95 -14.32
N ARG A 108 7.04 -0.41 -13.25
CA ARG A 108 6.84 1.03 -13.06
C ARG A 108 8.14 1.83 -13.15
N HIS A 109 9.24 1.23 -12.70
CA HIS A 109 10.53 1.90 -12.48
C HIS A 109 11.60 1.48 -13.50
N GLY A 110 11.23 0.76 -14.57
CA GLY A 110 12.18 0.15 -15.51
C GLY A 110 13.12 1.14 -16.20
N GLU A 111 12.64 2.33 -16.54
CA GLU A 111 13.48 3.38 -17.13
C GLU A 111 14.58 3.86 -16.18
N ALA A 112 14.26 4.05 -14.89
CA ALA A 112 15.23 4.45 -13.88
C ALA A 112 16.33 3.39 -13.74
N PHE A 113 15.96 2.11 -13.70
CA PHE A 113 16.91 0.99 -13.68
C PHE A 113 17.79 0.93 -14.94
N HIS A 114 17.20 1.17 -16.12
CA HIS A 114 17.92 1.24 -17.39
C HIS A 114 19.01 2.31 -17.37
N PHE A 115 18.72 3.54 -16.92
CA PHE A 115 19.73 4.61 -16.91
C PHE A 115 20.75 4.46 -15.77
N ALA A 116 20.32 4.00 -14.60
CA ALA A 116 21.19 3.85 -13.44
C ALA A 116 22.23 2.72 -13.57
N ARG A 117 22.01 1.72 -14.44
CA ARG A 117 22.93 0.57 -14.58
C ARG A 117 24.31 0.92 -15.15
N ARG A 118 24.45 2.05 -15.85
CA ARG A 118 25.68 2.39 -16.59
C ARG A 118 26.91 2.42 -15.69
N ALA A 119 26.82 3.07 -14.53
CA ALA A 119 27.94 3.20 -13.59
C ALA A 119 28.35 1.85 -12.96
N PRO A 120 27.41 1.02 -12.44
CA PRO A 120 27.73 -0.35 -11.99
C PRO A 120 28.44 -1.24 -13.02
N GLN A 121 28.25 -1.00 -14.32
CA GLN A 121 28.77 -1.85 -15.38
C GLN A 121 30.04 -1.32 -16.06
N GLU A 122 30.40 -0.05 -15.84
CA GLU A 122 31.51 0.59 -16.52
C GLU A 122 32.84 -0.10 -16.23
N GLY A 123 33.48 -0.67 -17.26
CA GLY A 123 34.73 -1.42 -17.11
C GLY A 123 34.60 -2.79 -16.43
N GLN A 124 33.39 -3.25 -16.10
CA GLN A 124 33.14 -4.49 -15.34
C GLN A 124 32.65 -5.66 -16.21
N ARG A 125 32.82 -5.59 -17.53
CA ARG A 125 32.36 -6.63 -18.47
C ARG A 125 32.95 -8.00 -18.11
N GLY A 126 32.10 -9.03 -18.06
CA GLY A 126 32.47 -10.38 -17.64
C GLY A 126 32.51 -10.60 -16.12
N ARG A 127 32.40 -9.56 -15.30
CA ARG A 127 32.33 -9.74 -13.84
C ARG A 127 30.95 -10.24 -13.40
N PRO A 128 30.87 -11.09 -12.36
CA PRO A 128 29.62 -11.70 -11.90
C PRO A 128 28.45 -10.72 -11.72
N GLY A 129 28.68 -9.61 -11.01
CA GLY A 129 27.62 -8.63 -10.74
C GLY A 129 27.14 -7.87 -11.98
N ALA A 130 28.06 -7.42 -12.84
CA ALA A 130 27.70 -6.69 -14.06
C ALA A 130 26.92 -7.57 -15.05
N GLU A 131 27.27 -8.85 -15.16
CA GLU A 131 26.56 -9.81 -16.00
C GLU A 131 25.21 -10.23 -15.41
N LEU A 132 25.08 -10.29 -14.08
CA LEU A 132 23.78 -10.47 -13.42
C LEU A 132 22.82 -9.30 -13.69
N ILE A 133 23.32 -8.06 -13.66
CA ILE A 133 22.54 -6.87 -14.06
C ILE A 133 22.02 -7.02 -15.49
N ASN A 134 22.88 -7.39 -16.45
CA ASN A 134 22.47 -7.60 -17.85
C ASN A 134 21.37 -8.66 -17.97
N ALA A 135 21.54 -9.79 -17.29
CA ALA A 135 20.58 -10.88 -17.37
C ALA A 135 19.22 -10.52 -16.75
N LEU A 136 19.23 -9.79 -15.62
CA LEU A 136 18.00 -9.29 -14.99
C LEU A 136 17.30 -8.23 -15.84
N MET A 137 18.04 -7.32 -16.49
CA MET A 137 17.46 -6.37 -17.44
C MET A 137 16.77 -7.09 -18.61
N ALA A 138 17.40 -8.11 -19.17
CA ALA A 138 16.82 -8.90 -20.25
C ALA A 138 15.57 -9.66 -19.80
N TYR A 139 15.61 -10.28 -18.62
CA TYR A 139 14.50 -11.07 -18.11
C TYR A 139 13.30 -10.22 -17.70
N VAL A 140 13.52 -9.22 -16.84
CA VAL A 140 12.48 -8.41 -16.20
C VAL A 140 11.92 -7.36 -17.16
N TYR A 141 12.78 -6.67 -17.90
CA TYR A 141 12.39 -5.53 -18.75
C TYR A 141 12.39 -5.82 -20.24
N GLY A 142 12.93 -6.97 -20.67
CA GLY A 142 13.16 -7.22 -22.09
C GLY A 142 14.23 -6.31 -22.70
N ASP A 143 15.16 -5.82 -21.88
CA ASP A 143 16.28 -5.03 -22.36
C ASP A 143 17.50 -5.94 -22.54
N THR A 144 17.78 -6.30 -23.79
CA THR A 144 18.87 -7.21 -24.16
C THR A 144 20.23 -6.50 -24.28
N GLY A 145 20.28 -5.18 -24.02
CA GLY A 145 21.46 -4.35 -24.20
C GLY A 145 21.75 -3.95 -25.66
N ASP A 146 20.83 -4.24 -26.58
CA ASP A 146 20.87 -3.79 -27.98
C ASP A 146 19.72 -2.79 -28.23
N ASP A 147 20.06 -1.50 -28.22
CA ASP A 147 19.09 -0.42 -28.40
C ASP A 147 18.46 -0.41 -29.82
N ASP A 148 19.05 -1.15 -30.78
CA ASP A 148 18.55 -1.29 -32.15
C ASP A 148 17.66 -2.54 -32.35
N ALA A 149 17.50 -3.38 -31.31
CA ALA A 149 16.67 -4.59 -31.38
C ALA A 149 15.16 -4.28 -31.36
N ASN A 150 14.35 -5.22 -31.86
CA ASN A 150 12.90 -5.11 -31.80
C ASN A 150 12.40 -5.16 -30.35
N TYR A 151 11.45 -4.29 -30.00
CA TYR A 151 10.82 -4.25 -28.68
C TYR A 151 9.29 -4.49 -28.77
N PRO A 152 8.72 -5.39 -27.94
CA PRO A 152 9.40 -6.24 -26.95
C PRO A 152 10.19 -7.39 -27.61
N PRO A 153 11.31 -7.84 -27.02
CA PRO A 153 12.06 -8.98 -27.56
C PRO A 153 11.29 -10.28 -27.38
N THR A 154 11.59 -11.25 -28.24
CA THR A 154 11.14 -12.63 -28.11
C THR A 154 11.82 -13.34 -26.93
N ASP A 155 11.20 -14.43 -26.45
CA ASP A 155 11.79 -15.27 -25.41
C ASP A 155 13.15 -15.85 -25.82
N GLU A 156 13.37 -16.08 -27.11
CA GLU A 156 14.64 -16.56 -27.66
C GLU A 156 15.73 -15.49 -27.58
N GLU A 157 15.41 -14.24 -27.90
CA GLU A 157 16.33 -13.11 -27.76
C GLU A 157 16.68 -12.84 -26.29
N LYS A 158 15.71 -12.96 -25.37
CA LYS A 158 15.97 -12.89 -23.92
C LYS A 158 16.91 -14.00 -23.46
N ARG A 159 16.67 -15.25 -23.87
CA ARG A 159 17.56 -16.39 -23.56
C ARG A 159 18.97 -16.17 -24.09
N ALA A 160 19.11 -15.77 -25.35
CA ALA A 160 20.40 -15.52 -25.99
C ALA A 160 21.22 -14.43 -25.27
N ALA A 161 20.55 -13.38 -24.78
CA ALA A 161 21.21 -12.33 -24.00
C ALA A 161 21.79 -12.87 -22.67
N ILE A 162 21.05 -13.74 -21.99
CA ILE A 162 21.47 -14.37 -20.72
C ILE A 162 22.59 -15.40 -20.96
N ASP A 163 22.50 -16.19 -22.03
CA ASP A 163 23.57 -17.13 -22.43
C ASP A 163 24.88 -16.39 -22.72
N ALA A 164 24.78 -15.25 -23.41
CA ALA A 164 25.93 -14.40 -23.70
C ALA A 164 26.55 -13.82 -22.43
N ALA A 165 25.74 -13.48 -21.42
CA ALA A 165 26.22 -13.03 -20.11
C ALA A 165 26.99 -14.13 -19.37
N LEU A 166 26.44 -15.36 -19.34
CA LEU A 166 27.12 -16.53 -18.78
C LEU A 166 28.41 -16.92 -19.52
N ALA A 167 28.44 -16.76 -20.84
CA ALA A 167 29.64 -17.02 -21.63
C ALA A 167 30.76 -16.02 -21.28
N ARG A 168 30.43 -14.73 -21.14
CA ARG A 168 31.40 -13.70 -20.74
C ARG A 168 31.94 -13.93 -19.33
N LEU A 169 31.08 -14.37 -18.41
CA LEU A 169 31.49 -14.74 -17.05
C LEU A 169 32.51 -15.90 -17.08
N ARG A 170 32.21 -16.99 -17.80
CA ARG A 170 33.12 -18.14 -17.93
C ARG A 170 34.49 -17.74 -18.48
N THR A 171 34.52 -16.94 -19.55
CA THR A 171 35.78 -16.44 -20.11
C THR A 171 36.56 -15.55 -19.14
N HIS A 172 35.88 -14.82 -18.25
CA HIS A 172 36.54 -14.02 -17.22
C HIS A 172 37.13 -14.91 -16.12
N GLU A 173 36.38 -15.90 -15.64
CA GLU A 173 36.83 -16.86 -14.62
C GLU A 173 38.05 -17.66 -15.13
N GLU A 174 38.03 -18.14 -16.38
CA GLU A 174 39.17 -18.83 -17.01
C GLU A 174 40.45 -17.97 -17.05
N LYS A 175 40.33 -16.70 -17.46
CA LYS A 175 41.48 -15.77 -17.50
C LYS A 175 42.05 -15.49 -16.11
N HIS A 176 41.17 -15.34 -15.12
CA HIS A 176 41.59 -15.09 -13.75
C HIS A 176 42.31 -16.30 -13.15
N ASP A 177 41.84 -17.53 -13.43
CA ASP A 177 42.51 -18.76 -13.02
C ASP A 177 43.87 -18.94 -13.73
N GLU A 178 43.99 -18.57 -15.00
CA GLU A 178 45.28 -18.56 -15.73
C GLU A 178 46.27 -17.54 -15.14
N GLU A 179 45.82 -16.34 -14.77
CA GLU A 179 46.65 -15.30 -14.15
C GLU A 179 47.10 -15.69 -12.74
N GLN A 180 46.21 -16.26 -11.91
CA GLN A 180 46.57 -16.76 -10.58
C GLN A 180 47.57 -17.93 -10.65
N ASN A 181 47.38 -18.86 -11.59
CA ASN A 181 48.33 -19.95 -11.81
C ASN A 181 49.69 -19.44 -12.33
N HIS A 182 49.73 -18.33 -13.08
CA HIS A 182 50.99 -17.73 -13.54
C HIS A 182 51.78 -17.05 -12.40
N ASP A 183 51.09 -16.37 -11.48
CA ASP A 183 51.70 -15.73 -10.30
C ASP A 183 52.19 -16.75 -9.27
N GLU A 184 51.52 -17.89 -9.11
CA GLU A 184 52.01 -18.99 -8.26
C GLU A 184 53.25 -19.68 -8.85
N VAL A 185 53.32 -19.83 -10.18
CA VAL A 185 54.49 -20.40 -10.86
C VAL A 185 55.70 -19.46 -10.84
N GLN A 186 55.49 -18.14 -10.96
CA GLN A 186 56.58 -17.16 -10.86
C GLN A 186 57.11 -16.99 -9.43
N ASN A 187 56.26 -17.15 -8.40
CA ASN A 187 56.70 -17.13 -7.00
C ASN A 187 57.45 -18.42 -6.57
N HIS A 188 57.39 -19.49 -7.36
CA HIS A 188 58.12 -20.74 -7.09
C HIS A 188 59.55 -20.79 -7.68
N ASP A 189 59.93 -19.86 -8.57
CA ASP A 189 61.26 -19.85 -9.20
C ASP A 189 62.28 -18.90 -8.50
N GLY A 190 61.91 -18.40 -7.32
CA GLY A 190 62.70 -17.43 -6.53
C GLY A 190 63.42 -17.99 -5.30
N GLY A 191 63.62 -19.32 -5.16
CA GLY A 191 64.11 -19.89 -3.90
C GLY A 191 64.85 -21.22 -3.98
N LEU A 192 66.03 -21.25 -4.60
CA LEU A 192 67.01 -22.33 -4.41
C LEU A 192 68.12 -21.91 -3.44
N GLN A 193 67.99 -22.23 -2.15
CA GLN A 193 69.12 -22.71 -1.36
C GLN A 193 68.75 -23.44 -0.06
N GLY A 194 69.05 -24.75 -0.01
CA GLY A 194 69.44 -25.49 1.21
C GLY A 194 68.42 -26.49 1.79
N GLY A 195 68.71 -27.80 1.65
CA GLY A 195 67.93 -28.94 2.19
C GLY A 195 67.82 -29.02 3.72
N ASN A 196 67.08 -29.97 4.33
CA ASN A 196 67.05 -31.42 4.07
C ASN A 196 65.89 -32.07 4.91
N HIS A 197 65.30 -33.17 4.40
CA HIS A 197 64.49 -34.21 5.10
C HIS A 197 63.08 -33.74 5.56
N ASP A 198 61.96 -34.41 5.29
CA ASP A 198 61.68 -35.84 5.38
C ASP A 198 60.42 -36.21 4.55
N ALA A 199 60.30 -37.48 4.17
CA ALA A 199 59.20 -37.99 3.33
C ALA A 199 57.93 -38.30 4.15
N THR A 200 56.76 -37.76 3.76
CA THR A 200 55.45 -38.43 3.58
C THR A 200 54.32 -37.42 3.51
N HIS A 201 53.64 -37.33 2.36
CA HIS A 201 52.17 -37.32 2.23
C HIS A 201 51.80 -37.10 0.76
N ALA A 202 51.52 -38.21 0.06
CA ALA A 202 50.70 -38.18 -1.13
C ALA A 202 49.25 -37.99 -0.68
N ALA A 203 48.74 -36.76 -0.77
CA ALA A 203 47.32 -36.46 -0.80
C ALA A 203 47.12 -35.61 -2.06
N GLY A 204 46.29 -36.10 -2.97
CA GLY A 204 45.96 -35.39 -4.20
C GLY A 204 45.45 -33.99 -3.86
N GLN A 205 46.13 -32.99 -4.42
CA GLN A 205 45.60 -31.64 -4.55
C GLN A 205 44.36 -31.74 -5.45
N ALA A 206 43.20 -31.95 -4.85
CA ALA A 206 41.98 -31.40 -5.40
C ALA A 206 42.16 -29.89 -5.34
N GLY A 207 42.23 -29.24 -6.51
CA GLY A 207 42.36 -27.80 -6.61
C GLY A 207 41.35 -27.13 -5.68
N SER A 208 41.82 -26.30 -4.77
CA SER A 208 40.96 -25.46 -3.94
C SER A 208 40.39 -24.36 -4.82
N SER A 209 39.42 -24.70 -5.67
CA SER A 209 38.60 -23.70 -6.34
C SER A 209 37.87 -22.93 -5.25
N SER A 210 38.13 -21.62 -5.14
CA SER A 210 37.36 -20.74 -4.27
C SER A 210 35.86 -20.96 -4.52
N PRO A 211 35.00 -20.99 -3.49
CA PRO A 211 33.57 -21.18 -3.71
C PRO A 211 33.06 -20.12 -4.71
N PRO A 212 32.16 -20.51 -5.64
CA PRO A 212 31.70 -19.61 -6.69
C PRO A 212 31.05 -18.36 -6.09
N HIS A 213 31.32 -17.21 -6.69
CA HIS A 213 30.78 -15.93 -6.25
C HIS A 213 29.23 -15.96 -6.25
N PRO A 214 28.53 -15.42 -5.23
CA PRO A 214 27.06 -15.47 -5.15
C PRO A 214 26.35 -14.96 -6.41
N HIS A 215 26.82 -13.86 -7.00
CA HIS A 215 26.27 -13.36 -8.28
C HIS A 215 26.44 -14.33 -9.46
N SER A 216 27.50 -15.15 -9.49
CA SER A 216 27.66 -16.21 -10.50
C SER A 216 26.60 -17.31 -10.32
N ILE A 217 26.32 -17.70 -9.08
CA ILE A 217 25.26 -18.67 -8.72
C ILE A 217 23.87 -18.10 -9.12
N ALA A 218 23.61 -16.83 -8.79
CA ALA A 218 22.36 -16.15 -9.15
C ALA A 218 22.14 -16.05 -10.67
N LEU A 219 23.21 -15.78 -11.43
CA LEU A 219 23.13 -15.75 -12.89
C LEU A 219 22.81 -17.13 -13.47
N ARG A 220 23.37 -18.22 -12.90
CA ARG A 220 23.02 -19.60 -13.30
C ARG A 220 21.59 -19.97 -12.92
N ALA A 221 21.11 -19.56 -11.74
CA ALA A 221 19.71 -19.73 -11.36
C ALA A 221 18.78 -19.01 -12.35
N LEU A 222 19.08 -17.76 -12.72
CA LEU A 222 18.28 -17.02 -13.70
C LEU A 222 18.30 -17.68 -15.09
N HIS A 223 19.43 -18.24 -15.51
CA HIS A 223 19.51 -19.03 -16.74
C HIS A 223 18.65 -20.30 -16.68
N ALA A 224 18.68 -21.05 -15.56
CA ALA A 224 17.82 -22.22 -15.37
C ALA A 224 16.34 -21.84 -15.43
N LEU A 225 15.99 -20.67 -14.88
CA LEU A 225 14.64 -20.13 -14.96
C LEU A 225 14.21 -19.89 -16.41
N THR A 226 15.04 -19.25 -17.24
CA THR A 226 14.71 -18.95 -18.65
C THR A 226 14.69 -20.18 -19.56
N HIS A 227 15.44 -21.23 -19.20
CA HIS A 227 15.47 -22.51 -19.89
C HIS A 227 14.43 -23.51 -19.38
N ARG A 228 13.65 -23.12 -18.36
CA ARG A 228 12.64 -23.95 -17.70
C ARG A 228 13.20 -25.25 -17.12
N GLU A 229 14.32 -25.13 -16.41
CA GLU A 229 15.03 -26.22 -15.74
C GLU A 229 14.82 -26.14 -14.21
N PRO A 230 13.68 -26.63 -13.67
CA PRO A 230 13.32 -26.41 -12.27
C PRO A 230 14.25 -27.12 -11.27
N ASP A 231 14.85 -28.24 -11.65
CA ASP A 231 15.79 -28.96 -10.79
C ASP A 231 17.14 -28.23 -10.68
N VAL A 232 17.66 -27.69 -11.80
CA VAL A 232 18.87 -26.86 -11.81
C VAL A 232 18.63 -25.56 -11.04
N PHE A 233 17.46 -24.93 -11.23
CA PHE A 233 17.08 -23.75 -10.47
C PHE A 233 17.04 -24.02 -8.96
N ARG A 234 16.50 -25.17 -8.53
CA ARG A 234 16.50 -25.58 -7.12
C ARG A 234 17.91 -25.69 -6.57
N GLU A 235 18.81 -26.35 -7.29
CA GLU A 235 20.20 -26.55 -6.87
C GLU A 235 20.93 -25.23 -6.69
N GLU A 236 20.85 -24.32 -7.67
CA GLU A 236 21.48 -23.01 -7.59
C GLU A 236 20.85 -22.13 -6.49
N LEU A 237 19.53 -22.19 -6.31
CA LEU A 237 18.85 -21.47 -5.22
C LEU A 237 19.31 -21.97 -3.84
N THR A 238 19.43 -23.29 -3.66
CA THR A 238 20.00 -23.86 -2.42
C THR A 238 21.43 -23.38 -2.20
N GLY A 239 22.26 -23.38 -3.25
CA GLY A 239 23.63 -22.86 -3.18
C GLY A 239 23.69 -21.39 -2.78
N LEU A 240 22.78 -20.54 -3.27
CA LEU A 240 22.68 -19.15 -2.86
C LEU A 240 22.33 -19.00 -1.38
N LEU A 241 21.34 -19.75 -0.89
CA LEU A 241 20.90 -19.69 0.50
C LEU A 241 21.99 -20.19 1.46
N GLU A 242 22.76 -21.20 1.07
CA GLU A 242 23.91 -21.69 1.84
C GLU A 242 25.05 -20.66 1.89
N ALA A 243 25.37 -20.04 0.74
CA ALA A 243 26.37 -18.97 0.67
C ALA A 243 25.96 -17.77 1.54
N HIS A 244 24.69 -17.37 1.48
CA HIS A 244 24.14 -16.31 2.33
C HIS A 244 24.27 -16.65 3.81
N ARG A 245 23.83 -17.86 4.21
CA ARG A 245 23.93 -18.32 5.60
C ARG A 245 25.37 -18.33 6.11
N ALA A 246 26.35 -18.64 5.27
CA ALA A 246 27.75 -18.62 5.65
C ALA A 246 28.27 -17.18 5.89
N ALA A 247 27.82 -16.22 5.06
CA ALA A 247 28.18 -14.81 5.18
C ALA A 247 27.50 -14.13 6.38
N SER A 248 26.19 -14.30 6.56
CA SER A 248 25.41 -13.59 7.60
C SER A 248 25.75 -14.00 9.03
N ARG A 249 26.56 -15.04 9.28
CA ARG A 249 27.10 -15.35 10.62
C ARG A 249 28.00 -14.26 11.20
N GLN A 250 28.34 -13.26 10.40
CA GLN A 250 29.26 -12.18 10.75
C GLN A 250 28.53 -10.84 10.96
N SER A 251 27.21 -10.80 10.82
CA SER A 251 26.38 -9.60 10.96
C SER A 251 25.16 -9.88 11.85
N ASP A 252 24.85 -8.96 12.75
CA ASP A 252 23.68 -9.03 13.65
C ASP A 252 22.49 -8.20 13.12
N ALA A 253 22.60 -7.62 11.92
CA ALA A 253 21.56 -6.76 11.36
C ALA A 253 20.32 -7.59 10.96
N PRO A 254 19.10 -7.26 11.43
CA PRO A 254 17.89 -8.01 11.12
C PRO A 254 17.61 -8.17 9.62
N ARG A 255 17.98 -7.19 8.78
CA ARG A 255 17.84 -7.28 7.31
C ARG A 255 18.53 -8.48 6.68
N GLU A 256 19.56 -9.04 7.33
CA GLU A 256 20.24 -10.27 6.87
C GLU A 256 19.34 -11.51 6.91
N LEU A 257 18.18 -11.45 7.57
CA LEU A 257 17.16 -12.50 7.52
C LEU A 257 16.42 -12.53 6.17
N LEU A 258 16.62 -11.53 5.31
CA LEU A 258 15.92 -11.37 4.04
C LEU A 258 16.91 -11.32 2.86
N PRO A 259 17.41 -12.47 2.38
CA PRO A 259 18.32 -12.50 1.24
C PRO A 259 17.59 -12.09 -0.05
N LEU A 260 17.75 -10.83 -0.44
CA LEU A 260 16.95 -10.19 -1.49
C LEU A 260 17.06 -10.89 -2.86
N ILE A 261 18.26 -11.30 -3.27
CA ILE A 261 18.46 -11.97 -4.57
C ILE A 261 17.76 -13.35 -4.60
N PRO A 262 17.99 -14.28 -3.63
CA PRO A 262 17.21 -15.52 -3.53
C PRO A 262 15.69 -15.30 -3.48
N LEU A 263 15.24 -14.30 -2.71
CA LEU A 263 13.82 -13.95 -2.61
C LEU A 263 13.26 -13.52 -3.97
N ALA A 264 13.92 -12.60 -4.66
CA ALA A 264 13.47 -12.09 -5.95
C ALA A 264 13.45 -13.18 -7.03
N LEU A 265 14.49 -14.02 -7.11
CA LEU A 265 14.51 -15.16 -8.05
C LEU A 265 13.38 -16.16 -7.76
N THR A 266 13.12 -16.46 -6.49
CA THR A 266 12.01 -17.34 -6.08
C THR A 266 10.66 -16.71 -6.42
N ALA A 267 10.50 -15.40 -6.21
CA ALA A 267 9.30 -14.66 -6.58
C ALA A 267 9.07 -14.66 -8.09
N LEU A 268 10.12 -14.48 -8.91
CA LEU A 268 10.03 -14.59 -10.37
C LEU A 268 9.62 -16.01 -10.81
N ALA A 269 10.22 -17.05 -10.22
CA ALA A 269 9.84 -18.44 -10.51
C ALA A 269 8.37 -18.74 -10.16
N TYR A 270 7.89 -18.24 -9.02
CA TYR A 270 6.51 -18.41 -8.61
C TYR A 270 5.54 -17.62 -9.49
N ARG A 271 5.77 -16.30 -9.62
CA ARG A 271 4.80 -15.37 -10.19
C ARG A 271 4.79 -15.37 -11.72
N HIS A 272 5.94 -15.59 -12.38
CA HIS A 272 6.04 -15.52 -13.84
C HIS A 272 5.98 -16.92 -14.48
N GLU A 273 6.67 -17.92 -13.90
CA GLU A 273 6.70 -19.28 -14.45
C GLU A 273 5.66 -20.22 -13.82
N GLY A 274 4.96 -19.79 -12.76
CA GLY A 274 3.94 -20.59 -12.07
C GLY A 274 4.49 -21.77 -11.27
N TRP A 275 5.79 -21.75 -10.93
CA TRP A 275 6.44 -22.84 -10.21
C TRP A 275 6.14 -22.76 -8.71
N GLN A 276 5.94 -23.90 -8.07
CA GLN A 276 5.92 -23.94 -6.60
C GLN A 276 7.34 -23.66 -6.06
N PRO A 277 7.47 -22.95 -4.93
CA PRO A 277 8.78 -22.67 -4.34
C PRO A 277 9.54 -24.00 -4.13
N PRO A 278 10.73 -24.16 -4.72
CA PRO A 278 11.37 -25.47 -4.82
C PRO A 278 12.12 -25.87 -3.55
N VAL A 279 12.26 -24.95 -2.58
CA VAL A 279 12.98 -25.09 -1.32
C VAL A 279 12.12 -24.56 -0.18
N ASP A 280 11.97 -25.35 0.88
CA ASP A 280 11.37 -24.90 2.15
C ASP A 280 12.46 -24.28 3.02
N SER A 281 12.40 -22.96 3.22
CA SER A 281 13.42 -22.20 3.94
C SER A 281 12.79 -21.01 4.66
N ALA A 282 13.18 -20.78 5.91
CA ALA A 282 12.77 -19.59 6.68
C ALA A 282 13.28 -18.28 6.06
N TYR A 283 14.28 -18.33 5.19
CA TYR A 283 14.75 -17.19 4.39
C TYR A 283 13.81 -16.84 3.22
N LEU A 284 12.77 -17.64 2.96
CA LEU A 284 11.81 -17.45 1.87
C LEU A 284 10.38 -17.30 2.41
N PRO A 285 10.05 -16.22 3.14
CA PRO A 285 8.68 -15.97 3.59
C PRO A 285 7.67 -16.02 2.43
N ARG A 286 6.58 -16.77 2.60
CA ARG A 286 5.63 -17.03 1.51
C ARG A 286 5.00 -15.73 1.01
N ALA A 287 4.69 -14.79 1.89
CA ALA A 287 4.07 -13.53 1.48
C ALA A 287 4.96 -12.74 0.52
N LEU A 288 6.27 -12.70 0.78
CA LEU A 288 7.24 -12.05 -0.11
C LEU A 288 7.41 -12.78 -1.43
N VAL A 289 7.36 -14.12 -1.45
CA VAL A 289 7.46 -14.89 -2.70
C VAL A 289 6.19 -14.75 -3.55
N THR A 290 5.02 -14.86 -2.93
CA THR A 290 3.72 -14.87 -3.61
C THR A 290 3.20 -13.49 -3.97
N GLY A 291 3.77 -12.42 -3.38
CA GLY A 291 3.28 -11.05 -3.58
C GLY A 291 2.05 -10.74 -2.74
N PHE A 292 1.96 -11.36 -1.56
CA PHE A 292 0.80 -11.30 -0.68
C PHE A 292 -0.47 -11.74 -1.41
N GLU A 293 -0.37 -12.87 -2.12
CA GLU A 293 -1.48 -13.47 -2.85
C GLU A 293 -2.66 -13.69 -1.89
N SER A 294 -3.81 -13.16 -2.26
CA SER A 294 -5.06 -13.36 -1.55
C SER A 294 -6.03 -14.12 -2.45
N ALA A 295 -7.08 -14.69 -1.85
CA ALA A 295 -8.14 -15.36 -2.62
C ALA A 295 -8.99 -14.39 -3.47
N GLY A 296 -8.62 -13.11 -3.55
CA GLY A 296 -9.37 -12.06 -4.22
C GLY A 296 -10.64 -11.64 -3.47
N PRO A 297 -11.35 -10.61 -3.98
CA PRO A 297 -12.60 -10.16 -3.37
C PRO A 297 -13.65 -11.27 -3.41
N ARG A 298 -14.51 -11.33 -2.39
CA ARG A 298 -15.65 -12.26 -2.32
C ARG A 298 -16.67 -11.98 -3.43
N VAL A 299 -16.75 -10.74 -3.91
CA VAL A 299 -17.58 -10.34 -5.04
C VAL A 299 -17.01 -9.10 -5.72
N ALA A 300 -17.13 -9.00 -7.04
CA ALA A 300 -16.78 -7.81 -7.81
C ALA A 300 -17.97 -6.83 -7.90
N GLY A 301 -17.78 -5.69 -8.59
CA GLY A 301 -18.85 -4.71 -8.79
C GLY A 301 -20.10 -5.33 -9.44
N TYR A 302 -21.29 -4.90 -9.02
CA TYR A 302 -22.60 -5.35 -9.53
C TYR A 302 -22.79 -6.88 -9.44
N GLY A 303 -22.46 -7.46 -8.30
CA GLY A 303 -22.66 -8.88 -8.00
C GLY A 303 -21.86 -9.85 -8.86
N ARG A 304 -20.89 -9.37 -9.65
CA ARG A 304 -20.14 -10.19 -10.60
C ARG A 304 -19.10 -11.05 -9.88
N ALA A 305 -18.76 -12.18 -10.48
CA ALA A 305 -17.67 -13.06 -10.03
C ALA A 305 -17.73 -13.43 -8.53
N ARG A 306 -18.94 -13.75 -8.01
CA ARG A 306 -19.09 -14.22 -6.63
C ARG A 306 -18.23 -15.46 -6.38
N ARG A 307 -17.46 -15.43 -5.31
CA ARG A 307 -16.68 -16.58 -4.86
C ARG A 307 -17.60 -17.65 -4.27
N PRO A 308 -17.61 -18.89 -4.80
CA PRO A 308 -18.53 -19.94 -4.35
C PRO A 308 -18.39 -20.29 -2.87
N ASP A 309 -17.16 -20.28 -2.35
CA ASP A 309 -16.86 -20.54 -0.94
C ASP A 309 -17.42 -19.46 -0.02
N ALA A 310 -17.35 -18.19 -0.43
CA ALA A 310 -17.88 -17.05 0.32
C ALA A 310 -19.42 -17.05 0.34
N VAL A 311 -20.06 -17.38 -0.80
CA VAL A 311 -21.52 -17.58 -0.89
C VAL A 311 -21.95 -18.71 0.03
N ALA A 312 -21.25 -19.85 0.01
CA ALA A 312 -21.54 -20.98 0.88
C ALA A 312 -21.40 -20.62 2.37
N GLN A 313 -20.38 -19.84 2.74
CA GLN A 313 -20.19 -19.34 4.11
C GLN A 313 -21.35 -18.47 4.56
N LEU A 314 -21.79 -17.51 3.73
CA LEU A 314 -22.90 -16.61 4.04
C LEU A 314 -24.26 -17.34 4.10
N ALA A 315 -24.42 -18.39 3.30
CA ALA A 315 -25.60 -19.25 3.35
C ALA A 315 -25.66 -20.10 4.63
N ALA A 316 -24.51 -20.41 5.24
CA ALA A 316 -24.43 -21.17 6.48
C ALA A 316 -24.85 -20.37 7.73
N GLY A 317 -24.79 -19.03 7.67
CA GLY A 317 -25.20 -18.17 8.77
C GLY A 317 -24.53 -16.80 8.73
N SER A 318 -24.63 -16.07 9.84
CA SER A 318 -23.93 -14.80 10.00
C SER A 318 -22.43 -15.00 10.07
N VAL A 319 -21.66 -14.12 9.42
CA VAL A 319 -20.20 -14.14 9.45
C VAL A 319 -19.72 -13.05 10.41
N THR A 320 -18.90 -13.43 11.39
CA THR A 320 -18.28 -12.48 12.31
C THR A 320 -16.92 -12.05 11.77
N LEU A 321 -16.70 -10.74 11.69
CA LEU A 321 -15.40 -10.13 11.42
C LEU A 321 -14.93 -9.37 12.65
N GLU A 322 -13.82 -9.84 13.22
CA GLU A 322 -13.22 -9.23 14.40
C GLU A 322 -12.51 -7.91 14.07
N ARG A 323 -12.69 -6.94 14.97
CA ARG A 323 -11.91 -5.70 14.99
C ARG A 323 -10.76 -5.88 15.98
N PRO A 324 -9.50 -5.60 15.59
CA PRO A 324 -8.36 -5.69 16.49
C PRO A 324 -8.54 -4.87 17.78
N GLU A 325 -8.15 -5.43 18.92
CA GLU A 325 -8.22 -4.77 20.22
C GLU A 325 -7.06 -3.79 20.40
N HIS A 326 -7.24 -2.57 19.91
CA HIS A 326 -6.33 -1.44 20.15
C HIS A 326 -7.12 -0.25 20.71
N PRO A 327 -7.69 -0.36 21.92
CA PRO A 327 -8.46 0.71 22.51
C PRO A 327 -7.57 1.96 22.65
N ARG A 328 -7.98 3.04 21.99
CA ARG A 328 -7.32 4.35 22.05
C ARG A 328 -8.33 5.34 22.63
N PRO A 329 -8.61 5.27 23.93
CA PRO A 329 -9.46 6.26 24.56
C PRO A 329 -8.82 7.64 24.38
N LEU A 330 -9.62 8.63 24.01
CA LEU A 330 -9.18 10.02 24.11
C LEU A 330 -8.81 10.29 25.57
N HIS A 331 -7.76 11.08 25.78
CA HIS A 331 -7.45 11.54 27.13
C HIS A 331 -8.68 12.29 27.69
N PRO A 332 -9.11 12.07 28.94
CA PRO A 332 -10.33 12.68 29.48
C PRO A 332 -10.36 14.20 29.35
N GLU A 333 -9.21 14.87 29.45
CA GLU A 333 -9.12 16.32 29.23
C GLU A 333 -9.35 16.72 27.76
N SER A 334 -8.89 15.90 26.81
CA SER A 334 -9.15 16.13 25.38
C SER A 334 -10.62 15.91 25.05
N GLU A 335 -11.24 14.87 25.61
CA GLU A 335 -12.67 14.62 25.48
C GLU A 335 -13.50 15.79 26.04
N ALA A 336 -13.21 16.21 27.28
CA ALA A 336 -13.86 17.37 27.89
C ALA A 336 -13.62 18.67 27.09
N LEU A 337 -12.46 18.81 26.46
CA LEU A 337 -12.14 19.96 25.61
C LEU A 337 -12.97 19.97 24.32
N PHE A 338 -13.12 18.82 23.65
CA PHE A 338 -14.00 18.71 22.49
C PHE A 338 -15.47 18.97 22.86
N GLU A 339 -15.95 18.40 23.96
CA GLU A 339 -17.30 18.66 24.46
C GLU A 339 -17.51 20.14 24.76
N LYS A 340 -16.52 20.79 25.39
CA LYS A 340 -16.53 22.24 25.63
C LYS A 340 -16.58 23.02 24.31
N TYR A 341 -15.79 22.67 23.30
CA TYR A 341 -15.80 23.34 22.00
C TYR A 341 -17.15 23.19 21.28
N ILE A 342 -17.79 22.03 21.38
CA ILE A 342 -19.13 21.78 20.82
C ILE A 342 -20.16 22.66 21.55
N GLN A 343 -20.12 22.73 22.88
CA GLN A 343 -21.01 23.58 23.68
C GLN A 343 -20.80 25.08 23.39
N GLU A 344 -19.56 25.53 23.27
CA GLU A 344 -19.21 26.92 22.95
C GLU A 344 -19.52 27.31 21.50
N ALA A 345 -19.66 26.33 20.60
CA ALA A 345 -20.05 26.60 19.22
C ALA A 345 -21.50 27.10 19.14
N PHE A 346 -22.40 26.59 20.00
CA PHE A 346 -23.84 26.93 20.01
C PHE A 346 -24.40 27.12 21.44
N PRO A 347 -24.00 28.19 22.16
CA PRO A 347 -24.45 28.39 23.54
C PRO A 347 -25.96 28.70 23.60
N PRO A 348 -26.76 28.04 24.46
CA PRO A 348 -28.23 28.06 24.43
C PRO A 348 -28.86 29.45 24.68
N GLU A 349 -28.15 30.38 25.32
CA GLU A 349 -28.75 31.63 25.84
C GLU A 349 -28.34 32.92 25.10
N THR A 350 -27.67 32.84 23.95
CA THR A 350 -27.28 34.07 23.22
C THR A 350 -28.40 34.59 22.33
N VAL A 351 -29.11 35.61 22.82
CA VAL A 351 -29.89 36.54 21.99
C VAL A 351 -28.88 37.45 21.25
N GLY A 352 -28.66 37.22 19.95
CA GLY A 352 -27.66 37.97 19.18
C GLY A 352 -27.40 37.40 17.79
N GLU A 353 -26.33 37.87 17.13
CA GLU A 353 -25.88 37.34 15.83
C GLU A 353 -25.54 35.84 15.94
N PRO A 354 -25.92 35.03 14.94
CA PRO A 354 -25.59 33.61 14.93
C PRO A 354 -24.06 33.41 14.90
N PRO A 355 -23.53 32.33 15.52
CA PRO A 355 -22.13 31.94 15.34
C PRO A 355 -21.80 31.77 13.85
N ALA A 356 -20.55 32.03 13.44
CA ALA A 356 -20.16 31.85 12.05
C ALA A 356 -20.37 30.40 11.56
N ALA A 357 -20.82 30.21 10.31
CA ALA A 357 -21.17 28.91 9.76
C ALA A 357 -20.05 27.85 9.82
N TRP A 358 -18.78 28.26 9.73
CA TRP A 358 -17.63 27.35 9.89
C TRP A 358 -17.57 26.67 11.27
N ARG A 359 -18.22 27.23 12.30
CA ARG A 359 -18.35 26.59 13.62
C ARG A 359 -19.25 25.37 13.59
N MET A 360 -20.26 25.32 12.71
CA MET A 360 -21.05 24.09 12.49
C MET A 360 -20.16 22.97 11.98
N LEU A 361 -19.32 23.29 11.00
CA LEU A 361 -18.38 22.34 10.41
C LEU A 361 -17.39 21.80 11.46
N ARG A 362 -16.82 22.70 12.28
CA ARG A 362 -15.89 22.30 13.35
C ARG A 362 -16.55 21.42 14.41
N ALA A 363 -17.73 21.83 14.91
CA ALA A 363 -18.45 21.04 15.92
C ALA A 363 -18.86 19.66 15.39
N MET A 364 -19.30 19.56 14.13
CA MET A 364 -19.55 18.27 13.47
C MET A 364 -18.28 17.40 13.41
N ALA A 365 -17.13 17.99 13.05
CA ALA A 365 -15.87 17.26 13.02
C ALA A 365 -15.44 16.76 14.41
N ASP A 366 -15.60 17.59 15.45
CA ASP A 366 -15.32 17.21 16.83
C ASP A 366 -16.24 16.07 17.30
N LEU A 367 -17.53 16.10 16.96
CA LEU A 367 -18.48 15.00 17.24
C LEU A 367 -18.09 13.70 16.53
N CYS A 368 -17.63 13.76 15.28
CA CYS A 368 -17.12 12.57 14.57
C CYS A 368 -15.87 12.00 15.25
N MET A 369 -14.97 12.85 15.72
CA MET A 369 -13.77 12.44 16.46
C MET A 369 -14.12 11.75 17.78
N LEU A 370 -15.06 12.32 18.54
CA LEU A 370 -15.57 11.71 19.78
C LEU A 370 -16.25 10.37 19.50
N PHE A 371 -17.05 10.27 18.45
CA PHE A 371 -17.69 9.01 18.06
C PHE A 371 -16.67 7.91 17.79
N GLY A 372 -15.67 8.19 16.93
CA GLY A 372 -14.61 7.22 16.61
C GLY A 372 -13.78 6.82 17.83
N ALA A 373 -13.38 7.78 18.67
CA ALA A 373 -12.62 7.50 19.88
C ALA A 373 -13.40 6.62 20.87
N ARG A 374 -14.67 6.92 21.14
CA ARG A 374 -15.51 6.12 22.03
C ARG A 374 -15.82 4.74 21.45
N ALA A 375 -16.04 4.67 20.13
CA ALA A 375 -16.21 3.40 19.42
C ALA A 375 -14.97 2.51 19.49
N SER A 376 -13.76 3.05 19.70
CA SER A 376 -12.55 2.25 19.90
C SER A 376 -12.53 1.47 21.22
N VAL A 377 -13.30 1.93 22.22
CA VAL A 377 -13.33 1.36 23.57
C VAL A 377 -14.40 0.27 23.69
N THR A 378 -15.56 0.47 23.07
CA THR A 378 -16.69 -0.47 23.13
C THR A 378 -17.14 -0.89 21.73
N GLY A 379 -17.51 -2.16 21.56
CA GLY A 379 -18.01 -2.67 20.29
C GLY A 379 -19.43 -2.24 19.94
N ASP A 380 -20.16 -1.68 20.90
CA ASP A 380 -21.46 -1.02 20.67
C ASP A 380 -21.35 0.47 21.01
N ALA A 381 -22.17 1.29 20.35
CA ALA A 381 -22.31 2.72 20.65
C ALA A 381 -22.99 2.90 22.01
N THR A 382 -23.27 4.12 22.47
CA THR A 382 -24.17 4.47 23.59
C THR A 382 -25.34 5.31 23.06
N ASP A 383 -26.42 5.48 23.82
CA ASP A 383 -27.53 6.37 23.40
C ASP A 383 -27.01 7.79 23.19
N ARG A 384 -26.10 8.23 24.06
CA ARG A 384 -25.42 9.51 23.90
C ARG A 384 -24.61 9.61 22.62
N GLN A 385 -23.86 8.58 22.23
CA GLN A 385 -23.15 8.58 20.93
C GLN A 385 -24.12 8.65 19.74
N CYS A 386 -25.30 8.03 19.85
CA CYS A 386 -26.32 8.16 18.82
C CYS A 386 -26.90 9.59 18.73
N GLU A 387 -27.14 10.24 19.87
CA GLU A 387 -27.52 11.66 19.92
C GLU A 387 -26.43 12.56 19.32
N ASP A 388 -25.16 12.32 19.65
CA ASP A 388 -24.01 13.07 19.14
C ASP A 388 -23.90 12.93 17.60
N VAL A 389 -24.09 11.72 17.07
CA VAL A 389 -24.11 11.49 15.60
C VAL A 389 -25.32 12.16 14.94
N ARG A 390 -26.48 12.20 15.61
CA ARG A 390 -27.67 12.94 15.14
C ARG A 390 -27.40 14.44 15.07
N LEU A 391 -26.80 15.01 16.12
CA LEU A 391 -26.41 16.41 16.16
C LEU A 391 -25.37 16.74 15.08
N ALA A 392 -24.40 15.85 14.85
CA ALA A 392 -23.43 16.03 13.77
C ALA A 392 -24.11 16.08 12.39
N ALA A 393 -25.09 15.19 12.13
CA ALA A 393 -25.89 15.21 10.90
C ALA A 393 -26.71 16.50 10.77
N GLU A 394 -27.32 16.98 11.87
CA GLU A 394 -28.10 18.22 11.93
C GLU A 394 -27.23 19.45 11.61
N LEU A 395 -26.06 19.56 12.23
CA LEU A 395 -25.09 20.64 11.99
C LEU A 395 -24.59 20.66 10.54
N GLY A 396 -24.27 19.49 9.99
CA GLY A 396 -23.87 19.35 8.59
C GLY A 396 -24.98 19.74 7.62
N SER A 397 -26.20 19.25 7.85
CA SER A 397 -27.38 19.61 7.07
C SER A 397 -27.65 21.11 7.12
N ALA A 398 -27.60 21.71 8.31
CA ALA A 398 -27.76 23.14 8.53
C ALA A 398 -26.74 23.96 7.72
N LEU A 399 -25.47 23.55 7.70
CA LEU A 399 -24.45 24.17 6.86
C LEU A 399 -24.83 24.12 5.37
N PHE A 400 -25.19 22.95 4.84
CA PHE A 400 -25.57 22.82 3.42
C PHE A 400 -26.85 23.61 3.09
N ARG A 401 -27.79 23.76 4.02
CA ARG A 401 -28.95 24.64 3.84
C ARG A 401 -28.56 26.10 3.66
N THR A 402 -27.52 26.58 4.38
CA THR A 402 -27.00 27.94 4.14
C THR A 402 -26.37 28.09 2.75
N CYS A 403 -25.76 27.03 2.22
CA CYS A 403 -25.15 27.03 0.88
C CYS A 403 -26.19 27.01 -0.25
N LEU A 404 -27.35 26.39 -0.02
CA LEU A 404 -28.43 26.32 -1.00
C LEU A 404 -29.31 27.58 -1.05
N ALA A 405 -29.20 28.46 -0.06
CA ALA A 405 -30.04 29.64 0.03
C ALA A 405 -29.66 30.72 -0.99
N GLU A 406 -30.63 31.49 -1.45
CA GLU A 406 -30.40 32.55 -2.42
C GLU A 406 -29.37 33.57 -1.91
N PRO A 407 -28.37 33.99 -2.72
CA PRO A 407 -27.37 34.95 -2.29
C PRO A 407 -27.99 36.24 -1.71
N GLY A 408 -27.53 36.66 -0.53
CA GLY A 408 -28.04 37.85 0.15
C GLY A 408 -29.35 37.65 0.93
N THR A 409 -29.82 36.41 1.05
CA THR A 409 -30.97 36.06 1.91
C THR A 409 -30.52 35.46 3.23
N ASP A 410 -31.46 35.36 4.16
CA ASP A 410 -31.28 34.69 5.45
C ASP A 410 -32.11 33.40 5.50
N VAL A 411 -31.59 32.39 6.21
CA VAL A 411 -32.19 31.06 6.39
C VAL A 411 -32.45 30.83 7.87
N GLU A 412 -33.67 30.43 8.21
CA GLU A 412 -33.99 29.97 9.56
C GLU A 412 -33.58 28.49 9.73
N LEU A 413 -32.73 28.25 10.74
CA LEU A 413 -32.17 26.94 11.06
C LEU A 413 -32.46 26.61 12.52
N THR A 414 -33.00 25.43 12.77
CA THR A 414 -33.11 24.85 14.12
C THR A 414 -31.94 23.90 14.31
N ILE A 415 -31.15 24.14 15.34
CA ILE A 415 -30.01 23.31 15.74
C ILE A 415 -30.17 22.99 17.22
N ASP A 416 -30.27 21.71 17.56
CA ASP A 416 -30.44 21.24 18.94
C ASP A 416 -31.64 21.93 19.63
N GLY A 417 -32.76 22.02 18.91
CA GLY A 417 -33.99 22.68 19.37
C GLY A 417 -33.95 24.20 19.42
N THR A 418 -32.80 24.84 19.13
CA THR A 418 -32.66 26.30 19.12
C THR A 418 -32.75 26.83 17.69
N THR A 419 -33.75 27.66 17.42
CA THR A 419 -33.92 28.31 16.12
C THR A 419 -33.13 29.62 16.03
N ARG A 420 -32.36 29.77 14.95
CA ARG A 420 -31.56 30.97 14.64
C ARG A 420 -31.61 31.27 13.14
N THR A 421 -31.42 32.53 12.82
CA THR A 421 -31.35 33.01 11.43
C THR A 421 -29.89 33.13 11.01
N TYR A 422 -29.52 32.53 9.88
CA TYR A 422 -28.16 32.54 9.32
C TYR A 422 -28.16 33.13 7.91
N PRO A 423 -27.19 33.97 7.54
CA PRO A 423 -27.08 34.43 6.16
C PRO A 423 -26.73 33.28 5.20
N ALA A 424 -27.19 33.38 3.96
CA ALA A 424 -26.80 32.49 2.89
C ALA A 424 -25.27 32.49 2.73
N ASN A 425 -24.67 31.29 2.68
CA ASN A 425 -23.23 31.09 2.70
C ASN A 425 -22.78 30.27 1.49
N HIS A 426 -22.38 30.96 0.44
CA HIS A 426 -21.86 30.36 -0.80
C HIS A 426 -20.34 30.07 -0.75
N GLY A 427 -19.72 30.13 0.43
CA GLY A 427 -18.27 30.04 0.61
C GLY A 427 -17.69 28.61 0.62
N ALA A 428 -16.36 28.52 0.62
CA ALA A 428 -15.56 27.28 0.54
C ALA A 428 -15.72 26.27 1.70
N ALA A 429 -16.62 26.51 2.65
CA ALA A 429 -16.81 25.66 3.82
C ALA A 429 -17.46 24.30 3.49
N ALA A 430 -18.22 24.21 2.40
CA ALA A 430 -18.99 23.03 2.00
C ALA A 430 -18.36 22.29 0.80
N GLY A 431 -17.09 21.91 0.90
CA GLY A 431 -16.41 21.14 -0.15
C GLY A 431 -16.89 19.68 -0.29
N PRO A 432 -16.44 18.97 -1.33
CA PRO A 432 -16.82 17.57 -1.59
C PRO A 432 -16.59 16.62 -0.38
N ASP A 433 -15.47 16.79 0.35
CA ASP A 433 -15.18 15.99 1.56
C ASP A 433 -16.27 16.09 2.62
N HIS A 434 -16.68 17.33 2.90
CA HIS A 434 -17.73 17.60 3.87
C HIS A 434 -19.08 17.10 3.37
N TRP A 435 -19.37 17.20 2.06
CA TRP A 435 -20.61 16.66 1.49
C TRP A 435 -20.75 15.16 1.73
N GLN A 436 -19.71 14.36 1.47
CA GLN A 436 -19.77 12.90 1.72
C GLN A 436 -19.91 12.61 3.21
N ARG A 437 -19.13 13.29 4.06
CA ARG A 437 -19.18 13.05 5.51
C ARG A 437 -20.58 13.32 6.07
N VAL A 438 -21.20 14.44 5.68
CA VAL A 438 -22.56 14.79 6.11
C VAL A 438 -23.58 13.82 5.52
N THR A 439 -23.41 13.41 4.26
CA THR A 439 -24.27 12.38 3.63
C THR A 439 -24.21 11.08 4.41
N SER A 440 -23.02 10.62 4.80
CA SER A 440 -22.85 9.40 5.60
C SER A 440 -23.50 9.53 6.97
N LEU A 441 -23.34 10.66 7.68
CA LEU A 441 -24.06 10.93 8.94
C LEU A 441 -25.60 10.94 8.76
N ALA A 442 -26.10 11.56 7.69
CA ALA A 442 -27.53 11.59 7.38
C ALA A 442 -28.08 10.19 7.05
N LEU A 443 -27.32 9.36 6.34
CA LEU A 443 -27.67 7.96 6.06
C LEU A 443 -27.57 7.07 7.31
N ILE A 444 -26.60 7.31 8.21
CA ILE A 444 -26.52 6.60 9.49
C ILE A 444 -27.76 6.89 10.35
N THR A 445 -28.13 8.16 10.47
CA THR A 445 -29.26 8.59 11.31
C THR A 445 -30.62 8.28 10.68
N GLY A 446 -30.72 8.38 9.34
CA GLY A 446 -31.95 8.16 8.58
C GLY A 446 -32.95 9.31 8.63
N VAL A 447 -32.56 10.45 9.22
CA VAL A 447 -33.42 11.64 9.30
C VAL A 447 -33.48 12.30 7.92
N ARG A 448 -34.67 12.30 7.30
CA ARG A 448 -34.86 12.75 5.91
C ARG A 448 -34.53 14.23 5.74
N GLU A 449 -34.85 15.02 6.75
CA GLU A 449 -34.58 16.46 6.82
C GLU A 449 -33.06 16.75 6.81
N HIS A 450 -32.26 15.83 7.38
CA HIS A 450 -30.81 15.95 7.35
C HIS A 450 -30.23 15.58 5.97
N LEU A 451 -30.84 14.63 5.27
CA LEU A 451 -30.41 14.20 3.95
C LEU A 451 -30.85 15.16 2.82
N ALA A 452 -32.00 15.80 2.96
CA ALA A 452 -32.61 16.64 1.92
C ALA A 452 -31.68 17.70 1.30
N PRO A 453 -30.95 18.54 2.07
CA PRO A 453 -30.07 19.53 1.46
C PRO A 453 -28.89 18.89 0.70
N LEU A 454 -28.47 17.68 1.06
CA LEU A 454 -27.33 17.01 0.42
C LEU A 454 -27.74 16.49 -0.95
N VAL A 455 -28.99 16.01 -1.08
CA VAL A 455 -29.61 15.62 -2.36
C VAL A 455 -29.79 16.83 -3.29
N LEU A 456 -30.15 17.99 -2.72
CA LEU A 456 -30.40 19.23 -3.47
C LEU A 456 -29.13 20.00 -3.84
N THR A 457 -27.96 19.61 -3.33
CA THR A 457 -26.67 20.18 -3.72
C THR A 457 -26.48 20.15 -5.23
N ASP A 458 -26.04 21.28 -5.81
CA ASP A 458 -25.71 21.37 -7.23
C ASP A 458 -24.60 20.35 -7.57
N PRO A 459 -24.80 19.46 -8.56
CA PRO A 459 -23.76 18.53 -9.01
C PRO A 459 -22.43 19.20 -9.36
N GLU A 460 -22.46 20.48 -9.78
CA GLU A 460 -21.26 21.28 -10.06
C GLU A 460 -20.32 21.39 -8.85
N LEU A 461 -20.82 21.27 -7.62
CA LEU A 461 -19.98 21.21 -6.43
C LEU A 461 -19.06 19.98 -6.45
N LEU A 462 -19.59 18.83 -6.85
CA LEU A 462 -18.86 17.56 -6.89
C LEU A 462 -18.04 17.43 -8.18
N ALA A 463 -18.48 18.05 -9.27
CA ALA A 463 -17.74 18.08 -10.54
C ALA A 463 -16.37 18.78 -10.44
N ARG A 464 -16.17 19.63 -9.41
CA ARG A 464 -14.89 20.30 -9.11
C ARG A 464 -13.98 19.49 -8.20
N ASP A 465 -14.41 18.30 -7.78
CA ASP A 465 -13.57 17.41 -7.00
C ASP A 465 -12.49 16.80 -7.91
N GLU A 466 -11.24 17.18 -7.67
CA GLU A 466 -10.06 16.62 -8.36
C GLU A 466 -9.43 15.46 -7.57
N SER A 467 -10.03 15.08 -6.44
CA SER A 467 -9.54 13.95 -5.65
C SER A 467 -9.84 12.61 -6.32
N GLY A 468 -9.07 11.57 -5.98
CA GLY A 468 -9.32 10.20 -6.43
C GLY A 468 -10.68 9.62 -5.99
N PHE A 469 -11.48 10.35 -5.21
CA PHE A 469 -12.80 9.93 -4.73
C PHE A 469 -13.96 10.66 -5.41
N ALA A 470 -13.68 11.57 -6.35
CA ALA A 470 -14.68 12.36 -7.06
C ALA A 470 -15.77 11.50 -7.70
N SER A 471 -15.37 10.44 -8.42
CA SER A 471 -16.29 9.52 -9.08
C SER A 471 -17.24 8.83 -8.09
N TYR A 472 -16.75 8.45 -6.90
CA TYR A 472 -17.58 7.83 -5.86
C TYR A 472 -18.62 8.82 -5.31
N ARG A 473 -18.21 10.06 -5.02
CA ARG A 473 -19.14 11.10 -4.52
C ARG A 473 -20.23 11.41 -5.55
N GLN A 474 -19.84 11.52 -6.82
CA GLN A 474 -20.78 11.72 -7.91
C GLN A 474 -21.78 10.56 -8.02
N ALA A 475 -21.31 9.32 -7.95
CA ALA A 475 -22.14 8.13 -8.02
C ALA A 475 -23.15 8.07 -6.86
N LEU A 476 -22.70 8.38 -5.64
CA LEU A 476 -23.57 8.45 -4.47
C LEU A 476 -24.62 9.56 -4.60
N HIS A 477 -24.25 10.74 -5.10
CA HIS A 477 -25.20 11.84 -5.32
C HIS A 477 -26.24 11.49 -6.37
N ASP A 478 -25.82 10.90 -7.50
CA ASP A 478 -26.70 10.43 -8.57
C ASP A 478 -27.72 9.40 -8.07
N TYR A 479 -27.26 8.45 -7.26
CA TYR A 479 -28.13 7.47 -6.62
C TYR A 479 -29.16 8.11 -5.68
N LEU A 480 -28.71 9.04 -4.81
CA LEU A 480 -29.58 9.67 -3.82
C LEU A 480 -30.63 10.60 -4.44
N ARG A 481 -30.30 11.26 -5.56
CA ARG A 481 -31.24 12.12 -6.31
C ARG A 481 -32.12 11.36 -7.29
N GLY A 482 -31.97 10.04 -7.40
CA GLY A 482 -32.73 9.18 -8.30
C GLY A 482 -32.39 9.36 -9.78
N ALA A 483 -31.19 9.87 -10.08
CA ALA A 483 -30.63 9.82 -11.43
C ALA A 483 -29.93 8.47 -11.66
N ASP A 484 -29.50 8.22 -12.89
CA ASP A 484 -28.73 7.02 -13.22
C ASP A 484 -27.31 7.11 -12.61
N PRO A 485 -26.96 6.27 -11.61
CA PRO A 485 -25.66 6.30 -10.97
C PRO A 485 -24.64 5.38 -11.65
N GLU A 486 -25.04 4.52 -12.60
CA GLU A 486 -24.15 3.48 -13.16
C GLU A 486 -22.89 4.06 -13.80
N PRO A 487 -22.95 5.10 -14.67
CA PRO A 487 -21.75 5.63 -15.31
C PRO A 487 -20.71 6.19 -14.33
N ALA A 488 -21.18 6.81 -13.23
CA ALA A 488 -20.29 7.32 -12.20
C ALA A 488 -19.76 6.20 -11.29
N THR A 489 -20.58 5.18 -11.04
CA THR A 489 -20.19 3.99 -10.25
C THR A 489 -19.10 3.19 -10.97
N ASP A 490 -19.21 2.99 -12.29
CA ASP A 490 -18.16 2.34 -13.10
C ASP A 490 -16.81 3.08 -12.99
N ARG A 491 -16.83 4.42 -13.08
CA ARG A 491 -15.63 5.24 -12.87
C ARG A 491 -15.09 5.08 -11.43
N ALA A 492 -15.98 5.11 -10.44
CA ALA A 492 -15.61 4.96 -9.05
C ALA A 492 -14.91 3.62 -8.75
N LEU A 493 -15.38 2.52 -9.35
CA LEU A 493 -14.75 1.20 -9.20
C LEU A 493 -13.29 1.22 -9.70
N ASN A 494 -13.05 1.79 -10.88
CA ASN A 494 -11.71 1.91 -11.47
C ASN A 494 -10.80 2.89 -10.70
N ASP A 495 -11.33 4.03 -10.25
CA ASP A 495 -10.55 5.02 -9.51
C ASP A 495 -10.18 4.50 -8.10
N CYS A 496 -11.08 3.76 -7.46
CA CYS A 496 -10.82 3.12 -6.16
C CYS A 496 -9.76 2.02 -6.25
N GLU A 497 -9.75 1.23 -7.32
CA GLU A 497 -8.70 0.24 -7.58
C GLU A 497 -7.32 0.91 -7.67
N LYS A 498 -7.22 2.01 -8.42
CA LYS A 498 -5.99 2.81 -8.53
C LYS A 498 -5.57 3.43 -7.19
N ALA A 499 -6.52 3.99 -6.43
CA ALA A 499 -6.24 4.58 -5.13
C ALA A 499 -5.72 3.53 -4.12
N GLY A 500 -6.31 2.33 -4.12
CA GLY A 500 -5.84 1.21 -3.30
C GLY A 500 -4.42 0.75 -3.67
N ALA A 501 -4.08 0.74 -4.97
CA ALA A 501 -2.73 0.45 -5.44
C ALA A 501 -1.69 1.52 -5.04
N GLN A 502 -2.14 2.73 -4.68
CA GLN A 502 -1.34 3.84 -4.17
C GLN A 502 -1.35 3.94 -2.63
N GLY A 503 -1.82 2.90 -1.92
CA GLY A 503 -1.78 2.85 -0.46
C GLY A 503 -2.89 3.63 0.26
N PHE A 504 -3.77 4.31 -0.47
CA PHE A 504 -4.95 4.97 0.12
C PHE A 504 -6.04 3.95 0.47
N LEU A 505 -6.85 4.23 1.49
CA LEU A 505 -8.10 3.51 1.72
C LEU A 505 -9.19 4.09 0.80
N PRO A 506 -9.57 3.41 -0.30
CA PRO A 506 -10.62 3.93 -1.17
C PRO A 506 -11.99 3.89 -0.46
N PRO A 507 -12.94 4.75 -0.87
CA PRO A 507 -14.33 4.60 -0.45
C PRO A 507 -14.88 3.24 -0.91
N PRO A 508 -15.94 2.72 -0.27
CA PRO A 508 -16.41 1.35 -0.48
C PRO A 508 -17.24 1.22 -1.78
N ALA A 509 -16.64 1.50 -2.94
CA ALA A 509 -17.31 1.51 -4.24
C ALA A 509 -17.91 0.16 -4.65
N VAL A 510 -17.23 -0.96 -4.35
CA VAL A 510 -17.77 -2.30 -4.60
C VAL A 510 -19.02 -2.55 -3.76
N LEU A 511 -19.02 -2.19 -2.48
CA LEU A 511 -20.18 -2.28 -1.59
C LEU A 511 -21.33 -1.41 -2.10
N PHE A 512 -21.04 -0.17 -2.49
CA PHE A 512 -22.02 0.75 -3.06
C PHE A 512 -22.63 0.24 -4.37
N SER A 513 -21.83 -0.35 -5.26
CA SER A 513 -22.35 -0.91 -6.52
C SER A 513 -23.41 -2.00 -6.30
N GLN A 514 -23.36 -2.73 -5.18
CA GLN A 514 -24.40 -3.71 -4.85
C GLN A 514 -25.72 -3.05 -4.47
N LEU A 515 -25.68 -1.86 -3.86
CA LEU A 515 -26.89 -1.06 -3.61
C LEU A 515 -27.52 -0.54 -4.91
N VAL A 516 -26.68 -0.17 -5.88
CA VAL A 516 -27.12 0.24 -7.23
C VAL A 516 -27.79 -0.93 -7.95
N ASP A 517 -27.16 -2.11 -7.94
CA ASP A 517 -27.69 -3.32 -8.57
C ASP A 517 -28.94 -3.87 -7.86
N GLY A 518 -29.05 -3.62 -6.55
CA GLY A 518 -30.15 -4.13 -5.72
C GLY A 518 -29.93 -5.56 -5.20
N ASP A 519 -28.68 -5.98 -5.07
CA ASP A 519 -28.29 -7.35 -4.73
C ASP A 519 -27.87 -7.49 -3.26
N GLU A 520 -28.79 -7.97 -2.42
CA GLU A 520 -28.57 -8.15 -0.97
C GLU A 520 -27.46 -9.18 -0.66
N GLU A 521 -27.36 -10.28 -1.41
CA GLU A 521 -26.36 -11.32 -1.15
C GLU A 521 -24.96 -10.78 -1.42
N SER A 522 -24.79 -10.13 -2.58
CA SER A 522 -23.51 -9.50 -2.92
C SER A 522 -23.18 -8.32 -2.02
N PHE A 523 -24.17 -7.58 -1.52
CA PHE A 523 -23.92 -6.52 -0.53
C PHE A 523 -23.27 -7.08 0.73
N ASN A 524 -23.75 -8.20 1.26
CA ASN A 524 -23.15 -8.84 2.44
C ASN A 524 -21.72 -9.35 2.17
N LEU A 525 -21.45 -9.89 0.97
CA LEU A 525 -20.10 -10.31 0.58
C LEU A 525 -19.15 -9.12 0.47
N ALA A 526 -19.58 -8.05 -0.20
CA ALA A 526 -18.80 -6.82 -0.34
C ALA A 526 -18.62 -6.07 0.99
N LEU A 527 -19.55 -6.24 1.94
CA LEU A 527 -19.47 -5.65 3.27
C LEU A 527 -18.32 -6.27 4.07
N LEU A 528 -18.14 -7.59 3.98
CA LEU A 528 -16.98 -8.27 4.57
C LEU A 528 -15.67 -7.76 3.97
N ASP A 529 -15.59 -7.67 2.64
CA ASP A 529 -14.39 -7.18 1.95
C ASP A 529 -14.07 -5.72 2.32
N ALA A 530 -15.08 -4.85 2.39
CA ALA A 530 -14.90 -3.44 2.76
C ALA A 530 -14.42 -3.27 4.21
N LEU A 531 -14.97 -4.07 5.14
CA LEU A 531 -14.54 -4.03 6.53
C LEU A 531 -13.13 -4.63 6.72
N GLU A 532 -12.78 -5.69 6.00
CA GLU A 532 -11.42 -6.25 5.99
C GLU A 532 -10.42 -5.23 5.41
N ALA A 533 -10.73 -4.57 4.30
CA ALA A 533 -9.89 -3.51 3.75
C ALA A 533 -9.70 -2.35 4.74
N HIS A 534 -10.77 -1.95 5.44
CA HIS A 534 -10.70 -0.94 6.50
C HIS A 534 -9.80 -1.39 7.67
N ARG A 535 -9.95 -2.63 8.12
CA ARG A 535 -9.10 -3.21 9.18
C ARG A 535 -7.64 -3.20 8.76
N ASP A 536 -7.35 -3.76 7.60
CA ASP A 536 -5.98 -3.97 7.13
C ASP A 536 -5.27 -2.64 6.88
N HIS A 537 -5.96 -1.62 6.37
CA HIS A 537 -5.41 -0.27 6.20
C HIS A 537 -4.96 0.36 7.53
N HIS A 538 -5.75 0.17 8.60
CA HIS A 538 -5.46 0.73 9.92
C HIS A 538 -4.56 -0.17 10.77
N GLN A 539 -4.18 -1.36 10.31
CA GLN A 539 -3.17 -2.20 10.98
C GLN A 539 -1.74 -1.78 10.66
N VAL A 540 -1.55 -0.80 9.77
CA VAL A 540 -0.24 -0.33 9.32
C VAL A 540 0.24 0.84 10.16
N ALA A 541 1.49 0.80 10.60
CA ALA A 541 2.16 1.88 11.31
C ALA A 541 1.37 2.38 12.53
N ASP A 542 1.33 3.70 12.74
CA ASP A 542 0.55 4.36 13.76
C ASP A 542 -0.91 4.59 13.36
N ARG A 543 -1.36 4.14 12.17
CA ARG A 543 -2.76 4.33 11.72
C ARG A 543 -3.77 3.64 12.63
N ALA A 544 -3.35 2.58 13.32
CA ALA A 544 -4.16 1.92 14.36
C ALA A 544 -4.54 2.88 15.50
N SER A 545 -3.81 3.97 15.65
CA SER A 545 -4.08 5.02 16.64
C SER A 545 -5.13 6.05 16.23
N GLU A 546 -5.49 6.08 14.95
CA GLU A 546 -6.44 7.04 14.44
C GLU A 546 -7.85 6.74 14.94
N THR A 547 -8.62 7.78 15.27
CA THR A 547 -10.02 7.61 15.71
C THR A 547 -10.90 6.96 14.63
N LYS A 548 -10.52 7.10 13.35
CA LYS A 548 -11.17 6.47 12.21
C LYS A 548 -10.93 4.97 12.14
N ALA A 549 -9.89 4.45 12.79
CA ALA A 549 -9.62 3.01 12.83
C ALA A 549 -10.81 2.24 13.43
N ALA A 550 -11.55 2.82 14.38
CA ALA A 550 -12.64 2.14 15.07
C ALA A 550 -13.92 1.96 14.24
N VAL A 551 -14.16 2.85 13.27
CA VAL A 551 -15.41 2.88 12.49
C VAL A 551 -15.22 3.64 11.18
N ASN A 552 -15.71 3.06 10.08
CA ASN A 552 -15.80 3.72 8.79
C ASN A 552 -17.22 4.27 8.58
N LEU A 553 -17.36 5.59 8.47
CA LEU A 553 -18.67 6.23 8.33
C LEU A 553 -19.39 5.83 7.05
N ASP A 554 -18.69 5.63 5.94
CA ASP A 554 -19.32 5.26 4.67
C ASP A 554 -19.84 3.83 4.71
N ILE A 555 -19.05 2.89 5.22
CA ILE A 555 -19.49 1.49 5.37
C ILE A 555 -20.70 1.40 6.30
N LEU A 556 -20.66 2.08 7.45
CA LEU A 556 -21.79 2.12 8.39
C LEU A 556 -23.02 2.79 7.76
N ALA A 557 -22.85 3.89 7.04
CA ALA A 557 -23.92 4.60 6.34
C ALA A 557 -24.62 3.72 5.30
N LEU A 558 -23.85 3.07 4.43
CA LEU A 558 -24.41 2.18 3.40
C LEU A 558 -25.11 0.97 4.04
N THR A 559 -24.58 0.45 5.14
CA THR A 559 -25.20 -0.65 5.90
C THR A 559 -26.54 -0.23 6.52
N CYS A 560 -26.58 0.91 7.22
CA CYS A 560 -27.82 1.46 7.77
C CYS A 560 -28.84 1.81 6.66
N HIS A 561 -28.39 2.27 5.50
CA HIS A 561 -29.25 2.52 4.35
C HIS A 561 -29.84 1.23 3.78
N ALA A 562 -29.04 0.18 3.63
CA ALA A 562 -29.49 -1.15 3.20
C ALA A 562 -30.56 -1.73 4.13
N ILE A 563 -30.35 -1.63 5.45
CA ILE A 563 -31.34 -2.05 6.46
C ILE A 563 -32.67 -1.31 6.28
N ARG A 564 -32.64 0.01 6.07
CA ARG A 564 -33.87 0.80 5.82
C ARG A 564 -34.57 0.46 4.51
N ARG A 565 -33.87 -0.12 3.54
CA ARG A 565 -34.45 -0.71 2.33
C ARG A 565 -35.06 -2.09 2.57
N GLY A 566 -34.94 -2.64 3.77
CA GLY A 566 -35.46 -3.94 4.16
C GLY A 566 -34.48 -5.11 3.96
N TRP A 567 -33.19 -4.83 3.78
CA TRP A 567 -32.19 -5.88 3.55
C TRP A 567 -31.72 -6.49 4.87
N ASN A 568 -31.46 -7.79 4.85
CA ASN A 568 -30.92 -8.50 6.00
C ASN A 568 -29.38 -8.45 6.01
N ILE A 569 -28.79 -7.88 7.06
CA ILE A 569 -27.34 -7.82 7.25
C ILE A 569 -26.90 -9.01 8.09
N ARG A 570 -26.10 -9.89 7.47
CA ARG A 570 -25.58 -11.13 8.05
C ARG A 570 -24.12 -11.03 8.46
N VAL A 571 -23.59 -9.80 8.58
CA VAL A 571 -22.22 -9.54 9.03
C VAL A 571 -22.27 -9.00 10.44
N ASN A 572 -21.53 -9.62 11.35
CA ASN A 572 -21.37 -9.14 12.72
C ASN A 572 -19.95 -8.59 12.91
N SER A 573 -19.83 -7.34 13.32
CA SER A 573 -18.53 -6.72 13.57
C SER A 573 -18.66 -5.51 14.50
N ALA A 574 -17.65 -5.30 15.35
CA ALA A 574 -17.55 -4.08 16.17
C ALA A 574 -17.36 -2.79 15.35
N TYR A 575 -17.04 -2.89 14.05
CA TYR A 575 -17.09 -1.78 13.11
C TYR A 575 -18.52 -1.32 12.77
N LEU A 576 -19.53 -2.15 13.07
CA LEU A 576 -20.95 -1.91 12.82
C LEU A 576 -21.72 -1.92 14.16
N PRO A 577 -21.69 -0.82 14.95
CA PRO A 577 -22.23 -0.86 16.30
C PRO A 577 -23.73 -1.24 16.31
N PRO A 578 -24.13 -2.29 17.04
CA PRO A 578 -25.48 -2.84 17.01
C PRO A 578 -26.60 -1.83 17.22
N ARG A 579 -26.39 -0.83 18.09
CA ARG A 579 -27.40 0.21 18.38
C ARG A 579 -27.78 1.03 17.15
N PHE A 580 -26.84 1.32 16.25
CA PHE A 580 -27.13 2.03 15.00
C PHE A 580 -27.89 1.15 14.01
N LEU A 581 -27.53 -0.13 13.91
CA LEU A 581 -28.24 -1.08 13.04
C LEU A 581 -29.69 -1.26 13.51
N ALA A 582 -29.89 -1.44 14.82
CA ALA A 582 -31.23 -1.54 15.41
C ALA A 582 -32.05 -0.25 15.25
N ALA A 583 -31.41 0.93 15.28
CA ALA A 583 -32.09 2.19 14.99
C ALA A 583 -32.49 2.32 13.51
N ALA A 584 -31.67 1.80 12.59
CA ALA A 584 -32.01 1.74 11.18
C ALA A 584 -33.21 0.82 10.90
N GLU A 585 -33.29 -0.35 11.55
CA GLU A 585 -34.43 -1.28 11.43
C GLU A 585 -35.77 -0.65 11.84
N ARG A 586 -35.76 0.24 12.83
CA ARG A 586 -36.97 0.92 13.33
C ARG A 586 -37.48 2.04 12.41
N GLY A 587 -36.74 2.43 11.36
CA GLY A 587 -37.13 3.46 10.40
C GLY A 587 -36.81 4.91 10.79
N ALA A 588 -36.48 5.17 12.05
CA ALA A 588 -35.83 6.35 12.63
C ALA A 588 -35.58 6.05 14.12
N PHE A 589 -34.76 6.87 14.80
CA PHE A 589 -34.89 6.98 16.26
C PHE A 589 -36.32 7.46 16.51
N LEU A 590 -37.19 6.51 16.89
CA LEU A 590 -38.61 6.74 17.06
C LEU A 590 -38.84 7.97 17.93
N ASP A 591 -39.72 8.84 17.45
CA ASP A 591 -40.37 9.91 18.18
C ASP A 591 -40.62 9.51 19.65
N THR A 592 -39.82 10.07 20.55
CA THR A 592 -40.18 10.26 21.96
C THR A 592 -39.78 11.65 22.38
#